data_AF-F4WSW8-F1
#
_entry.id   AF-F4WSW8-F1
#
_cell.length_a   1.000
_cell.length_b   1.000
_cell.length_c   1.000
_cell.angle_alpha   90.00
_cell.angle_beta   90.00
_cell.angle_gamma   90.00
#
_symmetry.space_group_name_H-M   'P 1'
#
loop_
_entity.id
_entity.type
_entity.pdbx_description
1 polymer ?
#
loop_
_entity_poly.entity_id
_entity_poly.type
_entity_poly.pdbx_seq_one_letter_code
_entity_poly.pdbx_strand_id
1 'polypeptide(L)' 'NLPKFIWAEYVLTACYLSNLVATRDLKKTSYELWHGKEPSIEHLRAFGCDVFVHIPKPKRNKFDKKARKGQLIGY' A
#
# COMPACT_ATOMS: atom_id res chain seq x y z
N ASN A 1 -18.30 8.11 6.21
CA ASN A 1 -18.28 6.74 6.76
C ASN A 1 -17.54 5.81 5.82
N LEU A 2 -16.39 5.28 6.26
CA LEU A 2 -15.64 4.25 5.54
C LEU A 2 -16.37 2.90 5.64
N PRO A 3 -16.42 2.09 4.56
CA PRO A 3 -17.02 0.76 4.63
C PRO A 3 -16.30 -0.14 5.63
N LYS A 4 -17.05 -0.82 6.50
CA LYS A 4 -16.50 -1.66 7.59
C LYS A 4 -15.55 -2.75 7.10
N PHE A 5 -15.79 -3.30 5.91
CA PHE A 5 -14.97 -4.38 5.35
C PHE A 5 -13.53 -3.96 5.01
N ILE A 6 -13.26 -2.65 4.90
CA ILE A 6 -11.93 -2.13 4.51
C ILE A 6 -11.07 -1.81 5.73
N TRP A 7 -11.65 -1.77 6.94
CA TRP A 7 -10.93 -1.38 8.15
C TRP A 7 -9.72 -2.27 8.45
N ALA A 8 -9.82 -3.57 8.17
CA ALA A 8 -8.71 -4.50 8.37
C ALA A 8 -7.47 -4.07 7.55
N GLU A 9 -7.65 -3.77 6.27
CA GLU A 9 -6.57 -3.33 5.36
C GLU A 9 -5.95 -1.99 5.82
N TYR A 10 -6.77 -1.06 6.30
CA TYR A 10 -6.29 0.20 6.85
C TYR A 10 -5.39 0.00 8.07
N VAL A 11 -5.82 -0.87 9.00
CA VAL A 11 -5.04 -1.17 10.22
C VAL A 11 -3.74 -1.90 9.88
N LEU A 12 -3.78 -2.85 8.94
CA LEU A 12 -2.59 -3.55 8.46
C LEU A 12 -1.59 -2.57 7.81
N THR A 13 -2.09 -1.66 6.98
CA THR A 13 -1.27 -0.60 6.36
C THR A 13 -0.63 0.32 7.40
N ALA A 14 -1.40 0.75 8.39
CA ALA A 14 -0.86 1.59 9.47
C ALA A 14 0.25 0.86 10.24
N CYS A 15 0.06 -0.43 10.53
CA CYS A 15 1.07 -1.27 11.18
C CYS A 15 2.32 -1.42 10.30
N TYR A 16 2.13 -1.72 9.01
CA TYR A 16 3.20 -1.84 8.04
C TYR A 16 4.05 -0.57 7.97
N LEU A 17 3.41 0.59 7.77
CA LEU A 17 4.09 1.89 7.73
C LEU A 17 4.81 2.18 9.06
N SER A 18 4.20 1.84 10.20
CA SER A 18 4.83 2.02 11.52
C SER A 18 6.10 1.19 11.66
N ASN A 19 6.16 -0.01 11.08
CA ASN A 19 7.36 -0.85 11.10
C ASN A 19 8.49 -0.32 10.20
N LEU A 20 8.15 0.53 9.22
CA LEU A 20 9.10 1.20 8.34
C LEU A 20 9.59 2.55 8.90
N VAL A 21 8.97 3.06 9.95
CA VAL A 21 9.40 4.30 10.60
C VAL A 21 10.42 3.97 11.69
N ALA A 22 11.51 4.75 11.73
CA ALA A 22 12.53 4.57 12.75
C ALA A 22 11.97 4.91 14.13
N THR A 23 12.24 4.06 15.10
CA THR A 23 11.95 4.38 16.50
C THR A 23 12.94 5.43 16.98
N ARG A 24 12.43 6.44 17.71
CA ARG A 24 13.19 7.62 18.13
C ARG A 24 14.45 7.26 18.91
N ASP A 25 14.40 6.16 19.65
CA ASP A 25 15.47 5.75 20.58
C ASP A 25 16.55 4.90 19.89
N LEU A 26 16.20 4.11 18.87
CA LEU A 26 17.12 3.13 18.28
C LEU A 26 17.72 3.58 16.94
N LYS A 27 17.22 4.69 16.35
CA LYS A 27 17.58 5.19 15.00
C LYS A 27 17.46 4.12 13.90
N LYS A 28 16.74 3.03 14.18
CA LYS A 28 16.48 1.89 13.31
C LYS A 28 14.98 1.63 13.27
N THR A 29 14.52 1.13 12.13
CA THR A 29 13.15 0.69 11.90
C THR A 29 12.93 -0.69 12.52
N SER A 30 11.69 -1.02 12.91
CA SER A 30 11.35 -2.37 13.36
C SER A 30 11.65 -3.41 12.29
N TYR A 31 11.50 -3.04 11.02
CA TYR A 31 11.86 -3.88 9.88
C TYR A 31 13.36 -4.23 9.87
N GLU A 32 14.23 -3.25 10.07
CA GLU A 32 15.69 -3.48 10.15
C GLU A 32 16.07 -4.36 11.33
N LEU A 33 15.44 -4.15 12.49
CA LEU A 33 15.72 -4.94 13.68
C LEU A 33 15.35 -6.42 13.48
N TRP A 34 14.28 -6.68 12.73
CA TRP A 34 13.80 -8.03 12.48
C TRP A 34 14.53 -8.72 11.31
N HIS A 35 14.79 -8.00 10.22
CA HIS A 35 15.33 -8.57 8.98
C HIS A 35 16.82 -8.30 8.75
N GLY A 36 17.46 -7.47 9.58
CA GLY A 36 18.87 -7.11 9.47
C GLY A 36 19.22 -6.28 8.23
N LYS A 37 18.23 -5.73 7.52
CA LYS A 37 18.40 -4.93 6.30
C LYS A 37 17.49 -3.69 6.31
N GLU A 38 17.95 -2.62 5.69
CA GLU A 38 17.16 -1.41 5.48
C GLU A 38 15.94 -1.71 4.59
N PRO A 39 14.73 -1.26 4.94
CA PRO A 39 13.58 -1.43 4.08
C PRO A 39 13.70 -0.56 2.83
N SER A 40 13.26 -1.08 1.69
CA SER A 40 12.98 -0.22 0.54
C SER A 40 11.71 0.59 0.80
N ILE A 41 11.75 1.87 0.49
CA ILE A 41 10.60 2.80 0.60
C ILE A 41 10.12 3.30 -0.77
N GLU A 42 10.74 2.87 -1.87
CA GLU A 42 10.45 3.36 -3.23
C GLU A 42 9.04 3.03 -3.71
N HIS A 43 8.47 1.92 -3.21
CA HIS A 43 7.12 1.48 -3.51
C HIS A 43 6.05 2.26 -2.72
N LEU A 44 6.44 3.04 -1.70
CA LEU A 44 5.51 3.85 -0.93
C LEU A 44 4.91 4.97 -1.78
N ARG A 45 3.64 5.22 -1.53
CA ARG A 45 2.75 6.18 -2.16
C ARG A 45 1.84 6.79 -1.09
N ALA A 46 1.28 7.95 -1.38
CA ALA A 46 0.35 8.59 -0.46
C ALA A 46 -0.88 7.70 -0.23
N PHE A 47 -1.22 7.44 1.03
CA PHE A 47 -2.38 6.65 1.36
C PHE A 47 -3.66 7.32 0.82
N GLY A 48 -4.56 6.53 0.23
CA GLY A 48 -5.79 7.04 -0.41
C GLY A 48 -5.58 7.73 -1.77
N CYS A 49 -4.36 7.74 -2.31
CA CYS A 49 -4.11 8.30 -3.64
C CYS A 49 -4.87 7.55 -4.74
N ASP A 50 -5.12 8.23 -5.85
CA ASP A 50 -5.71 7.61 -7.03
C ASP A 50 -4.76 6.56 -7.62
N VAL A 51 -5.28 5.36 -7.85
CA VAL A 51 -4.57 4.27 -8.50
C VAL A 51 -5.35 3.75 -9.70
N PHE A 52 -4.64 3.22 -10.68
CA PHE A 52 -5.23 2.65 -11.90
C PHE A 52 -4.87 1.18 -12.00
N VAL A 53 -5.85 0.31 -11.79
CA VAL A 53 -5.67 -1.14 -11.88
C VAL A 53 -5.86 -1.56 -13.33
N HIS A 54 -4.86 -2.23 -13.89
CA HIS A 54 -4.92 -2.73 -15.27
C HIS A 54 -6.08 -3.73 -15.45
N ILE A 55 -6.85 -3.58 -16.52
CA ILE A 55 -7.89 -4.53 -16.92
C ILE A 55 -7.30 -5.48 -17.98
N PRO A 56 -7.16 -6.78 -17.68
CA PRO A 56 -6.61 -7.76 -18.61
C PRO A 56 -7.38 -7.80 -19.93
N LYS A 57 -6.67 -8.07 -21.03
CA LYS A 57 -7.26 -8.18 -22.38
C LYS A 57 -8.50 -9.10 -22.44
N PRO A 58 -8.55 -10.28 -21.78
CA PRO A 58 -9.74 -11.14 -21.83
C PRO A 58 -11.00 -10.52 -21.22
N LYS A 59 -10.86 -9.47 -20.39
CA LYS A 59 -11.97 -8.80 -19.71
C LYS A 59 -12.40 -7.50 -20.42
N ARG A 60 -11.93 -7.24 -21.66
CA ARG A 60 -12.20 -5.99 -22.39
C ARG A 60 -12.20 -6.15 -23.90
N ASN A 61 -13.09 -5.44 -24.59
CA ASN A 61 -13.13 -5.33 -26.04
C ASN A 61 -12.21 -4.20 -26.57
N LYS A 62 -12.16 -4.04 -27.90
CA LYS A 62 -11.23 -3.13 -28.61
C LYS A 62 -11.29 -1.66 -28.15
N PHE A 63 -12.46 -1.21 -27.69
CA PHE A 63 -12.72 0.17 -27.25
C PHE A 63 -13.07 0.30 -25.76
N ASP A 64 -12.96 -0.79 -25.01
CA ASP A 64 -13.21 -0.76 -23.58
C ASP A 64 -12.04 -0.15 -22.81
N LYS A 65 -12.35 0.38 -21.61
CA LYS A 65 -11.35 0.95 -20.70
C LYS A 65 -10.25 -0.07 -20.42
N LYS A 66 -8.99 0.39 -20.43
CA LYS A 66 -7.80 -0.44 -20.16
C LYS A 66 -7.42 -0.51 -18.68
N ALA A 67 -8.01 0.36 -17.85
CA ALA A 67 -7.76 0.42 -16.44
C ALA A 67 -9.01 0.87 -15.67
N ARG A 68 -9.10 0.44 -14.41
CA ARG A 68 -10.11 0.88 -13.45
C ARG A 68 -9.46 1.80 -12.43
N LYS A 69 -10.07 2.97 -12.22
CA LYS A 69 -9.68 3.89 -11.15
C LYS A 69 -10.09 3.30 -9.79
N GLY A 70 -9.20 3.38 -8.81
CA GLY A 70 -9.42 3.03 -7.42
C GLY A 70 -8.63 3.95 -6.49
N GLN A 71 -8.65 3.65 -5.19
CA GLN A 71 -7.83 4.32 -4.19
C GLN A 71 -6.89 3.33 -3.53
N LEU A 72 -5.68 3.78 -3.19
CA LEU A 72 -4.71 2.98 -2.45
C LEU A 72 -5.14 2.83 -0.99
N ILE A 73 -5.30 1.58 -0.54
CA ILE A 73 -5.86 1.22 0.77
C ILE A 73 -4.89 0.33 1.57
N GLY A 74 -3.90 -0.27 0.90
CA GLY A 74 -3.12 -1.43 1.37
C GLY A 74 -1.69 -1.42 0.83
N TYR A 75 -0.75 -2.03 1.57
CA TYR A 75 0.59 -2.43 1.11
C TYR A 75 0.82 -3.91 1.31
#